data_AF-A0ABD5N551-F1
#
_entry.id   AF-A0ABD5N551-F1
#
_cell.length_a   1.000
_cell.length_b   1.000
_cell.length_c   1.000
_cell.angle_alpha   90.00
_cell.angle_beta   90.00
_cell.angle_gamma   90.00
#
_symmetry.space_group_name_H-M   'P 1'
#
loop_
_entity.id
_entity.type
_entity.pdbx_description
1 polymer ?
#
loop_
_entity_poly.entity_id
_entity_poly.type
_entity_poly.pdbx_seq_one_letter_code
_entity_poly.pdbx_strand_id
1 'polypeptide(L)'
;MGSIGDEAGSMDLGNEGYIYTLLTISVSFMILSLVFFYFTIDERPVDDTLTRMTTDELHYFIESIKKDCQRSVSISGQRASTYAVNHVIAENESLDGYVMRNCTRYNYFLNGSQAAITELMYCGTLNGDASGTAQFMRNHTLRDWIIKIRETSLNASFNLNIRFKNLTMSAFDSHNIIIITWWDISGRDKTGRSYYNGRDIPILSKIPLHSLEDPGFHMHVGMPTIYRYLLKCGEYKQVNASLLDRWIDEGCFISRENTRTAPSFFDRLDGSRTLNPKYVSQHIEHAMQAGFDVKGIGLESIIDITRMSRFNITIKDGVSHIDHMYWLDTPSRCSVRNMRHSWFRIDQEHLMDYRIRDASCQIIVSNTTGTDRFLPAAMTVPTETTISFSNPDDAPHTLQVNPDIWGGDLDVPASSSAAWKFMIPATYTVSCNEGGHGGRQTRIIVMD
;
A
#
# COMPACT_ATOMS: atom_id res chain seq x y z
N MET A 1 73.52 -33.80 -85.60
CA MET A 1 74.77 -33.05 -85.34
C MET A 1 74.45 -31.57 -85.49
N GLY A 2 74.48 -30.82 -84.40
CA GLY A 2 74.13 -29.40 -84.35
C GLY A 2 74.18 -28.94 -82.89
N SER A 3 75.38 -28.60 -82.44
CA SER A 3 75.67 -28.06 -81.11
C SER A 3 75.16 -26.63 -81.03
N ILE A 4 74.19 -26.36 -80.15
CA ILE A 4 73.76 -25.00 -79.78
C ILE A 4 74.46 -24.68 -78.46
N GLY A 5 75.36 -23.71 -78.51
CA GLY A 5 76.12 -23.23 -77.37
C GLY A 5 75.30 -22.32 -76.47
N ASP A 6 75.48 -22.51 -75.16
CA ASP A 6 75.03 -21.63 -74.09
C ASP A 6 75.86 -20.33 -74.12
N GLU A 7 75.22 -19.20 -74.46
CA GLU A 7 75.69 -17.87 -74.09
C GLU A 7 74.99 -17.41 -72.82
N ALA A 8 75.62 -17.69 -71.67
CA ALA A 8 75.27 -17.06 -70.41
C ALA A 8 75.77 -15.61 -70.42
N GLY A 9 74.87 -14.67 -70.72
CA GLY A 9 75.11 -13.24 -70.57
C GLY A 9 75.33 -12.88 -69.10
N SER A 10 76.59 -12.76 -68.70
CA SER A 10 77.02 -12.12 -67.45
C SER A 10 76.63 -10.65 -67.48
N MET A 11 75.53 -10.29 -66.82
CA MET A 11 75.12 -8.91 -66.60
C MET A 11 76.03 -8.28 -65.55
N ASP A 12 77.05 -7.56 -65.99
CA ASP A 12 77.96 -6.79 -65.14
C ASP A 12 77.18 -5.60 -64.55
N LEU A 13 76.64 -5.79 -63.35
CA LEU A 13 76.05 -4.73 -62.55
C LEU A 13 77.20 -3.87 -62.02
N GLY A 14 77.55 -2.83 -62.79
CA GLY A 14 78.48 -1.80 -62.35
C GLY A 14 78.10 -1.28 -60.96
N ASN A 15 79.11 -1.00 -60.13
CA ASN A 15 79.02 -0.66 -58.70
C ASN A 15 77.96 0.41 -58.32
N GLU A 16 77.45 1.18 -59.29
CA GLU A 16 76.39 2.16 -59.09
C GLU A 16 74.97 1.56 -59.07
N GLY A 17 74.71 0.45 -59.78
CA GLY A 17 73.39 -0.19 -59.87
C GLY A 17 72.89 -0.81 -58.55
N TYR A 18 73.83 -1.23 -57.69
CA TYR A 18 73.51 -1.73 -56.35
C TYR A 18 72.99 -0.62 -55.43
N ILE A 19 73.49 0.62 -55.60
CA ILE A 19 73.06 1.77 -54.79
C ILE A 19 71.60 2.11 -55.11
N TYR A 20 71.24 2.16 -56.39
CA TYR A 20 69.86 2.46 -56.81
C TYR A 20 68.86 1.37 -56.39
N THR A 21 69.24 0.08 -56.46
CA THR A 21 68.37 -1.00 -55.96
C THR A 21 68.19 -0.95 -54.45
N LEU A 22 69.25 -0.67 -53.68
CA LEU A 22 69.17 -0.53 -52.22
C LEU A 22 68.30 0.66 -51.79
N LEU A 23 68.41 1.79 -52.51
CA LEU A 23 67.61 2.99 -52.27
C LEU A 23 66.13 2.75 -52.62
N THR A 24 65.86 2.03 -53.71
CA THR A 24 64.50 1.63 -54.11
C THR A 24 63.86 0.69 -53.09
N ILE A 25 64.61 -0.29 -52.58
CA ILE A 25 64.16 -1.20 -51.52
C ILE A 25 63.87 -0.41 -50.23
N SER A 26 64.74 0.51 -49.84
CA SER A 26 64.56 1.35 -48.65
C SER A 26 63.30 2.21 -48.73
N VAL A 27 63.08 2.88 -49.85
CA VAL A 27 61.87 3.70 -50.09
C VAL A 27 60.62 2.82 -50.12
N SER A 28 60.67 1.67 -50.79
CA SER A 28 59.54 0.73 -50.84
C SER A 28 59.18 0.19 -49.46
N PHE A 29 60.18 -0.13 -48.63
CA PHE A 29 59.97 -0.56 -47.25
C PHE A 29 59.36 0.54 -46.39
N MET A 30 59.81 1.79 -46.56
CA MET A 30 59.26 2.94 -45.85
C MET A 30 57.78 3.19 -46.24
N ILE A 31 57.45 3.06 -47.53
CA ILE A 31 56.06 3.17 -48.01
C ILE A 31 55.20 2.03 -47.45
N LEU A 32 55.68 0.79 -47.51
CA LEU A 32 54.99 -0.38 -46.95
C LEU A 32 54.75 -0.23 -45.44
N SER A 33 55.74 0.28 -44.71
CA SER A 33 55.61 0.57 -43.27
C SER A 33 54.55 1.63 -42.99
N LEU A 34 54.49 2.68 -43.82
CA LEU A 34 53.52 3.77 -43.67
C LEU A 34 52.10 3.33 -44.02
N VAL A 35 51.95 2.49 -45.05
CA VAL A 35 50.68 1.85 -45.41
C VAL A 35 50.21 0.92 -44.29
N PHE A 36 51.10 0.09 -43.73
CA PHE A 36 50.76 -0.80 -42.62
C PHE A 36 50.35 -0.01 -41.37
N PHE A 37 51.06 1.08 -41.06
CA PHE A 37 50.72 1.98 -39.97
C PHE A 37 49.35 2.65 -40.17
N TYR A 38 49.06 3.12 -41.38
CA TYR A 38 47.77 3.73 -41.73
C TYR A 38 46.63 2.73 -41.52
N PHE A 39 46.73 1.51 -42.08
CA PHE A 39 45.71 0.47 -41.87
C PHE A 39 45.51 0.12 -40.40
N THR A 40 46.59 0.06 -39.61
CA THR A 40 46.50 -0.28 -38.18
C THR A 40 45.88 0.84 -37.33
N ILE A 41 46.01 2.11 -37.75
CA ILE A 41 45.43 3.26 -37.03
C ILE A 41 44.00 3.54 -37.46
N ASP A 42 43.67 3.43 -38.74
CA ASP A 42 42.34 3.73 -39.28
C ASP A 42 41.27 2.74 -38.75
N GLU A 43 41.68 1.51 -38.38
CA GLU A 43 40.79 0.54 -37.73
C GLU A 43 40.40 0.92 -36.29
N ARG A 44 41.23 1.68 -35.56
CA ARG A 44 40.99 2.01 -34.14
C ARG A 44 39.76 2.89 -33.88
N PRO A 45 39.51 4.01 -34.60
CA PRO A 45 38.34 4.84 -34.34
C PRO A 45 37.01 4.13 -34.69
N VAL A 46 37.01 3.21 -35.66
CA VAL A 46 35.83 2.42 -36.01
C VAL A 46 35.52 1.39 -34.93
N ASP A 47 36.53 0.71 -34.38
CA ASP A 47 36.34 -0.28 -33.31
C ASP A 47 35.89 0.39 -31.98
N ASP A 48 36.40 1.57 -31.68
CA ASP A 48 36.01 2.36 -30.49
C ASP A 48 34.57 2.91 -30.62
N THR A 49 34.18 3.40 -31.81
CA THR A 49 32.81 3.87 -32.05
C THR A 49 31.78 2.74 -32.00
N LEU A 50 32.07 1.58 -32.60
CA LEU A 50 31.19 0.41 -32.53
C LEU A 50 31.03 -0.08 -31.09
N THR A 51 32.13 -0.18 -30.34
CA THR A 51 32.11 -0.61 -28.93
C THR A 51 31.33 0.38 -28.05
N ARG A 52 31.44 1.68 -28.32
CA ARG A 52 30.64 2.70 -27.64
C ARG A 52 29.15 2.54 -27.96
N MET A 53 28.78 2.38 -29.23
CA MET A 53 27.39 2.15 -29.64
C MET A 53 26.80 0.92 -28.96
N THR A 54 27.49 -0.23 -28.97
CA THR A 54 26.99 -1.46 -28.33
C THR A 54 26.89 -1.34 -26.82
N THR A 55 27.78 -0.55 -26.20
CA THR A 55 27.73 -0.27 -24.76
C THR A 55 26.52 0.60 -24.40
N ASP A 56 26.24 1.62 -25.21
CA ASP A 56 25.05 2.47 -25.04
C ASP A 56 23.76 1.68 -25.25
N GLU A 57 23.70 0.83 -26.28
CA GLU A 57 22.56 -0.07 -26.52
C GLU A 57 22.34 -1.01 -25.33
N LEU A 58 23.39 -1.65 -24.81
CA LEU A 58 23.30 -2.50 -23.62
C LEU A 58 22.81 -1.68 -22.41
N HIS A 59 23.31 -0.47 -22.22
CA HIS A 59 22.87 0.40 -21.12
C HIS A 59 21.37 0.69 -21.20
N TYR A 60 20.88 1.18 -22.34
CA TYR A 60 19.46 1.48 -22.51
C TYR A 60 18.59 0.22 -22.43
N PHE A 61 19.08 -0.93 -22.91
CA PHE A 61 18.40 -2.21 -22.77
C PHE A 61 18.26 -2.62 -21.30
N ILE A 62 19.31 -2.48 -20.49
CA ILE A 62 19.28 -2.75 -19.04
C ILE A 62 18.32 -1.79 -18.32
N GLU A 63 18.32 -0.51 -18.66
CA GLU A 63 17.37 0.45 -18.09
C GLU A 63 15.92 0.12 -18.46
N SER A 64 15.68 -0.39 -19.68
CA SER A 64 14.37 -0.92 -20.08
C SER A 64 13.98 -2.14 -19.24
N ILE A 65 14.90 -3.08 -19.03
CA ILE A 65 14.67 -4.26 -18.20
C ILE A 65 14.30 -3.87 -16.77
N LYS A 66 14.96 -2.87 -16.17
CA LYS A 66 14.59 -2.40 -14.82
C LYS A 66 13.15 -1.91 -14.76
N LYS A 67 12.68 -1.18 -15.79
CA LYS A 67 11.28 -0.74 -15.91
C LYS A 67 10.32 -1.92 -16.11
N ASP A 68 10.71 -2.93 -16.88
CA ASP A 68 9.92 -4.15 -17.06
C ASP A 68 9.87 -4.99 -15.78
N CYS A 69 10.96 -5.07 -15.00
CA CYS A 69 10.96 -5.65 -13.67
C CYS A 69 9.98 -4.91 -12.76
N GLN A 70 9.99 -3.58 -12.76
CA GLN A 70 9.03 -2.77 -11.98
C GLN A 70 7.59 -3.06 -12.41
N ARG A 71 7.31 -3.06 -13.72
CA ARG A 71 5.99 -3.41 -14.25
C ARG A 71 5.59 -4.84 -13.89
N SER A 72 6.53 -5.79 -13.90
CA SER A 72 6.27 -7.17 -13.51
C SER A 72 5.82 -7.28 -12.06
N VAL A 73 6.51 -6.59 -11.14
CA VAL A 73 6.17 -6.56 -9.71
C VAL A 73 4.79 -5.95 -9.50
N SER A 74 4.49 -4.84 -10.19
CA SER A 74 3.16 -4.21 -10.14
C SER A 74 2.05 -5.14 -10.63
N ILE A 75 2.21 -5.80 -11.79
CA ILE A 75 1.21 -6.70 -12.36
C ILE A 75 1.03 -7.95 -11.51
N SER A 76 2.13 -8.60 -11.13
CA SER A 76 2.10 -9.81 -10.30
C SER A 76 1.49 -9.51 -8.94
N GLY A 77 1.86 -8.39 -8.32
CA GLY A 77 1.34 -7.99 -7.02
C GLY A 77 -0.15 -7.63 -7.07
N GLN A 78 -0.61 -6.86 -8.06
CA GLN A 78 -2.04 -6.57 -8.22
C GLN A 78 -2.88 -7.85 -8.35
N ARG A 79 -2.43 -8.78 -9.20
CA ARG A 79 -3.12 -10.07 -9.42
C ARG A 79 -3.09 -10.94 -8.17
N ALA A 80 -1.95 -11.00 -7.47
CA ALA A 80 -1.82 -11.74 -6.23
C ALA A 80 -2.71 -11.17 -5.13
N SER A 81 -2.77 -9.84 -4.95
CA SER A 81 -3.68 -9.20 -4.00
C SER A 81 -5.15 -9.46 -4.35
N THR A 82 -5.51 -9.39 -5.63
CA THR A 82 -6.87 -9.73 -6.10
C THR A 82 -7.22 -11.18 -5.78
N TYR A 83 -6.30 -12.10 -6.03
CA TYR A 83 -6.51 -13.52 -5.72
C TYR A 83 -6.64 -13.76 -4.22
N ALA A 84 -5.78 -13.12 -3.41
CA ALA A 84 -5.83 -13.23 -1.95
C ALA A 84 -7.17 -12.75 -1.39
N VAL A 85 -7.68 -11.60 -1.87
CA VAL A 85 -9.01 -11.10 -1.52
C VAL A 85 -10.09 -12.10 -1.92
N ASN A 86 -10.08 -12.56 -3.17
CA ASN A 86 -11.08 -13.52 -3.67
C ASN A 86 -11.06 -14.83 -2.90
N HIS A 87 -9.88 -15.30 -2.46
CA HIS A 87 -9.76 -16.50 -1.64
C HIS A 87 -10.39 -16.32 -0.26
N VAL A 88 -10.06 -15.22 0.44
CA VAL A 88 -10.66 -14.91 1.74
C VAL A 88 -12.18 -14.81 1.64
N ILE A 89 -12.69 -14.21 0.56
CA ILE A 89 -14.13 -14.08 0.33
C ILE A 89 -14.79 -15.42 -0.03
N ALA A 90 -14.15 -16.23 -0.87
CA ALA A 90 -14.72 -17.50 -1.32
C ALA A 90 -14.74 -18.57 -0.23
N GLU A 91 -13.65 -18.68 0.54
CA GLU A 91 -13.51 -19.68 1.60
C GLU A 91 -14.02 -19.18 2.95
N ASN A 92 -14.22 -17.86 3.10
CA ASN A 92 -14.52 -17.20 4.38
C ASN A 92 -13.47 -17.52 5.47
N GLU A 93 -12.20 -17.66 5.06
CA GLU A 93 -11.06 -17.94 5.92
C GLU A 93 -10.04 -16.80 5.82
N SER A 94 -9.61 -16.30 6.97
CA SER A 94 -8.56 -15.28 7.05
C SER A 94 -7.19 -15.84 6.69
N LEU A 95 -6.31 -14.98 6.19
CA LEU A 95 -4.91 -15.34 5.92
C LEU A 95 -3.98 -15.20 7.14
N ASP A 96 -4.52 -14.98 8.34
CA ASP A 96 -3.71 -14.85 9.56
C ASP A 96 -2.83 -16.09 9.78
N GLY A 97 -1.59 -15.86 10.21
CA GLY A 97 -0.62 -16.93 10.45
C GLY A 97 -0.19 -17.71 9.20
N TYR A 98 -0.65 -17.36 7.99
CA TYR A 98 -0.26 -18.06 6.76
C TYR A 98 1.26 -18.11 6.59
N VAL A 99 1.79 -19.28 6.25
CA VAL A 99 3.22 -19.51 6.00
C VAL A 99 3.41 -19.90 4.54
N MET A 100 4.24 -19.13 3.84
CA MET A 100 4.57 -19.39 2.43
C MET A 100 5.13 -20.81 2.25
N ARG A 101 4.50 -21.60 1.38
CA ARG A 101 5.06 -22.86 0.91
C ARG A 101 6.09 -22.57 -0.16
N ASN A 102 7.36 -22.65 0.24
CA ASN A 102 8.44 -22.12 -0.55
C ASN A 102 8.67 -22.92 -1.85
N CYS A 103 8.20 -22.40 -2.98
CA CYS A 103 8.59 -22.88 -4.32
C CYS A 103 9.95 -22.29 -4.78
N THR A 104 10.60 -21.52 -3.91
CA THR A 104 11.85 -20.80 -4.17
C THR A 104 12.96 -21.33 -3.25
N ARG A 105 14.19 -20.83 -3.44
CA ARG A 105 15.29 -21.07 -2.50
C ARG A 105 15.45 -19.95 -1.46
N TYR A 106 14.60 -18.95 -1.53
CA TYR A 106 14.61 -17.78 -0.67
C TYR A 106 13.60 -18.00 0.46
N ASN A 107 14.00 -17.82 1.72
CA ASN A 107 13.09 -17.95 2.86
C ASN A 107 12.37 -16.62 3.09
N TYR A 108 11.07 -16.58 2.84
CA TYR A 108 10.20 -15.48 3.25
C TYR A 108 9.93 -15.64 4.75
N PHE A 109 10.36 -14.67 5.56
CA PHE A 109 10.30 -14.77 7.03
C PHE A 109 9.03 -14.18 7.64
N LEU A 110 8.23 -13.45 6.86
CA LEU A 110 6.96 -12.91 7.36
C LEU A 110 5.86 -13.96 7.19
N ASN A 111 4.83 -13.86 8.03
CA ASN A 111 3.62 -14.68 7.99
C ASN A 111 2.40 -13.82 7.65
N GLY A 112 1.24 -14.46 7.51
CA GLY A 112 -0.04 -13.80 7.25
C GLY A 112 -0.30 -13.56 5.77
N SER A 113 -1.21 -12.65 5.48
CA SER A 113 -1.54 -12.17 4.14
C SER A 113 -0.33 -11.78 3.27
N GLN A 114 0.73 -11.20 3.86
CA GLN A 114 1.96 -10.88 3.14
C GLN A 114 2.67 -12.12 2.58
N ALA A 115 2.70 -13.21 3.35
CA ALA A 115 3.30 -14.47 2.91
C ALA A 115 2.48 -15.12 1.79
N ALA A 116 1.14 -15.08 1.90
CA ALA A 116 0.22 -15.56 0.88
C ALA A 116 0.39 -14.81 -0.45
N ILE A 117 0.40 -13.47 -0.41
CA ILE A 117 0.60 -12.63 -1.59
C ILE A 117 1.98 -12.89 -2.21
N THR A 118 3.01 -13.07 -1.38
CA THR A 118 4.36 -13.37 -1.90
C THR A 118 4.43 -14.72 -2.61
N GLU A 119 3.81 -15.75 -2.04
CA GLU A 119 3.70 -17.06 -2.69
C GLU A 119 3.00 -16.93 -4.04
N LEU A 120 1.85 -16.25 -4.08
CA LEU A 120 1.12 -16.01 -5.31
C LEU A 120 1.96 -15.27 -6.35
N MET A 121 2.64 -14.18 -5.97
CA MET A 121 3.44 -13.39 -6.91
C MET A 121 4.55 -14.19 -7.60
N TYR A 122 5.21 -15.09 -6.87
CA TYR A 122 6.36 -15.82 -7.40
C TYR A 122 6.03 -17.24 -7.87
N CYS A 123 5.27 -18.00 -7.07
CA CYS A 123 4.88 -19.39 -7.33
C CYS A 123 3.62 -19.46 -8.20
N GLY A 124 2.74 -18.46 -8.10
CA GLY A 124 1.43 -18.49 -8.73
C GLY A 124 0.46 -19.47 -8.06
N THR A 125 0.77 -19.90 -6.83
CA THR A 125 -0.05 -20.84 -6.05
C THR A 125 -0.37 -20.23 -4.68
N LEU A 126 -1.40 -20.77 -4.05
CA LEU A 126 -1.69 -20.59 -2.63
C LEU A 126 -1.73 -21.99 -1.99
N ASN A 127 -1.21 -22.14 -0.78
CA ASN A 127 -1.01 -23.42 -0.10
C ASN A 127 -0.18 -24.44 -0.88
N GLY A 128 0.70 -23.99 -1.78
CA GLY A 128 1.48 -24.86 -2.65
C GLY A 128 0.62 -25.83 -3.46
N ASP A 129 -0.62 -25.45 -3.79
CA ASP A 129 -1.57 -26.33 -4.48
C ASP A 129 -0.94 -26.93 -5.75
N ALA A 130 -0.82 -28.26 -5.73
CA ALA A 130 -0.23 -29.04 -6.80
C ALA A 130 -1.14 -29.14 -8.03
N SER A 131 -2.41 -28.72 -7.93
CA SER A 131 -3.38 -28.75 -9.02
C SER A 131 -3.09 -27.73 -10.13
N GLY A 132 -2.21 -26.75 -9.88
CA GLY A 132 -1.64 -25.85 -10.87
C GLY A 132 -1.71 -24.37 -10.46
N THR A 133 -1.08 -23.52 -11.27
CA THR A 133 -1.10 -22.07 -11.07
C THR A 133 -2.54 -21.57 -11.01
N ALA A 134 -2.86 -20.81 -9.94
CA ALA A 134 -4.08 -20.06 -9.77
C ALA A 134 -4.47 -19.41 -11.09
N GLN A 135 -5.71 -19.57 -11.55
CA GLN A 135 -6.12 -19.21 -12.90
C GLN A 135 -5.74 -17.76 -13.28
N PHE A 136 -5.86 -16.83 -12.33
CA PHE A 136 -5.53 -15.42 -12.50
C PHE A 136 -4.02 -15.10 -12.50
N MET A 137 -3.17 -16.02 -12.06
CA MET A 137 -1.71 -15.86 -11.99
C MET A 137 -0.98 -16.47 -13.19
N ARG A 138 -1.65 -17.26 -14.03
CA ARG A 138 -1.04 -17.94 -15.18
C ARG A 138 -0.34 -16.94 -16.10
N ASN A 139 0.93 -17.19 -16.42
CA ASN A 139 1.78 -16.34 -17.26
C ASN A 139 2.02 -14.92 -16.70
N HIS A 140 1.74 -14.67 -15.43
CA HIS A 140 1.84 -13.36 -14.78
C HIS A 140 2.59 -13.42 -13.44
N THR A 141 3.29 -14.50 -13.14
CA THR A 141 4.20 -14.56 -11.98
C THR A 141 5.52 -13.85 -12.28
N LEU A 142 6.26 -13.46 -11.23
CA LEU A 142 7.62 -12.91 -11.39
C LEU A 142 8.54 -13.88 -12.15
N ARG A 143 8.36 -15.19 -11.95
CA ARG A 143 9.09 -16.22 -12.68
C ARG A 143 8.80 -16.18 -14.18
N ASP A 144 7.52 -16.03 -14.56
CA ASP A 144 7.12 -15.94 -15.97
C ASP A 144 7.71 -14.70 -16.63
N TRP A 145 7.75 -13.58 -15.91
CA TRP A 145 8.37 -12.34 -16.39
C TRP A 145 9.87 -12.49 -16.62
N ILE A 146 10.61 -13.13 -15.71
CA ILE A 146 12.04 -13.41 -15.90
C ILE A 146 12.28 -14.22 -17.18
N ILE A 147 11.45 -15.23 -17.45
CA ILE A 147 11.55 -16.05 -18.66
C ILE A 147 11.31 -15.21 -19.90
N LYS A 148 10.22 -14.43 -19.94
CA LYS A 148 9.89 -13.55 -21.09
C LYS A 148 10.98 -12.52 -21.37
N ILE A 149 11.53 -11.90 -20.32
CA ILE A 149 12.61 -10.91 -20.47
C ILE A 149 13.87 -11.58 -21.03
N ARG A 150 14.22 -12.78 -20.56
CA ARG A 150 15.38 -13.53 -21.07
C ARG A 150 15.19 -13.95 -22.53
N GLU A 151 14.02 -14.41 -22.91
CA GLU A 151 13.72 -14.76 -24.31
C GLU A 151 13.80 -13.52 -25.21
N THR A 152 13.26 -12.39 -24.74
CA THR A 152 13.33 -11.11 -25.46
C THR A 152 14.78 -10.61 -25.57
N SER A 153 15.60 -10.80 -24.54
CA SER A 153 17.02 -10.38 -24.59
C SER A 153 17.82 -11.15 -25.62
N LEU A 154 17.58 -12.47 -25.74
CA LEU A 154 18.25 -13.30 -26.74
C LEU A 154 17.91 -12.84 -28.16
N ASN A 155 16.66 -12.45 -28.42
CA ASN A 155 16.23 -11.90 -29.70
C ASN A 155 16.89 -10.53 -30.00
N ALA A 156 17.17 -9.75 -28.96
CA ALA A 156 17.91 -8.50 -29.05
C ALA A 156 19.45 -8.69 -29.08
N SER A 157 19.95 -9.92 -29.22
CA SER A 157 21.39 -10.25 -29.19
C SER A 157 22.12 -9.91 -27.87
N PHE A 158 21.39 -9.91 -26.75
CA PHE A 158 21.94 -9.75 -25.41
C PHE A 158 21.81 -11.05 -24.60
N ASN A 159 22.92 -11.50 -24.01
CA ASN A 159 22.89 -12.60 -23.06
C ASN A 159 22.66 -12.05 -21.65
N LEU A 160 21.46 -12.27 -21.13
CA LEU A 160 21.01 -11.72 -19.87
C LEU A 160 20.78 -12.82 -18.82
N ASN A 161 21.33 -12.58 -17.64
CA ASN A 161 21.05 -13.36 -16.45
C ASN A 161 20.43 -12.45 -15.39
N ILE A 162 19.13 -12.66 -15.15
CA ILE A 162 18.35 -12.03 -14.08
C ILE A 162 18.11 -13.06 -12.98
N ARG A 163 18.35 -12.66 -11.74
CA ARG A 163 18.03 -13.44 -10.55
C ARG A 163 17.27 -12.59 -9.54
N PHE A 164 16.07 -13.04 -9.19
CA PHE A 164 15.32 -12.54 -8.05
C PHE A 164 15.96 -13.03 -6.74
N LYS A 165 16.13 -12.13 -5.76
CA LYS A 165 16.85 -12.39 -4.51
C LYS A 165 15.93 -12.39 -3.30
N ASN A 166 15.13 -11.35 -3.16
CA ASN A 166 14.26 -11.12 -2.01
C ASN A 166 13.06 -10.24 -2.41
N LEU A 167 11.99 -10.30 -1.62
CA LEU A 167 10.84 -9.42 -1.68
C LEU A 167 10.42 -9.04 -0.26
N THR A 168 10.08 -7.79 -0.06
CA THR A 168 9.34 -7.31 1.11
C THR A 168 8.12 -6.54 0.64
N MET A 169 7.08 -6.51 1.46
CA MET A 169 5.91 -5.68 1.21
C MET A 169 5.44 -5.04 2.51
N SER A 170 4.77 -3.91 2.39
CA SER A 170 4.02 -3.29 3.49
C SER A 170 2.93 -2.38 2.93
N ALA A 171 2.09 -1.84 3.80
CA ALA A 171 1.17 -0.79 3.40
C ALA A 171 1.99 0.47 3.08
N PHE A 172 1.66 1.16 1.99
CA PHE A 172 2.25 2.44 1.63
C PHE A 172 1.41 3.59 2.21
N ASP A 173 0.10 3.48 2.07
CA ASP A 173 -0.92 4.33 2.70
C ASP A 173 -2.20 3.47 2.82
N SER A 174 -3.32 4.05 3.28
CA SER A 174 -4.60 3.34 3.38
C SER A 174 -5.03 2.65 2.07
N HIS A 175 -4.70 3.20 0.90
CA HIS A 175 -5.23 2.74 -0.39
C HIS A 175 -4.16 2.12 -1.31
N ASN A 176 -2.95 1.92 -0.81
CA ASN A 176 -1.85 1.39 -1.62
C ASN A 176 -0.92 0.51 -0.79
N ILE A 177 -0.37 -0.53 -1.41
CA ILE A 177 0.74 -1.30 -0.87
C ILE A 177 2.03 -0.94 -1.60
N ILE A 178 3.16 -1.08 -0.92
CA ILE A 178 4.49 -0.98 -1.52
C ILE A 178 5.11 -2.37 -1.53
N ILE A 179 5.68 -2.75 -2.67
CA ILE A 179 6.49 -3.96 -2.81
C ILE A 179 7.88 -3.55 -3.22
N ILE A 180 8.87 -4.02 -2.46
CA ILE A 180 10.29 -3.80 -2.70
C ILE A 180 10.89 -5.17 -3.03
N THR A 181 11.57 -5.26 -4.17
CA THR A 181 12.20 -6.50 -4.63
C THR A 181 13.67 -6.25 -4.95
N TRP A 182 14.52 -7.25 -4.69
CA TRP A 182 15.95 -7.15 -4.96
C TRP A 182 16.34 -8.12 -6.07
N TRP A 183 17.12 -7.60 -7.02
CA TRP A 183 17.47 -8.32 -8.23
C TRP A 183 18.97 -8.24 -8.50
N ASP A 184 19.55 -9.35 -8.93
CA ASP A 184 20.83 -9.35 -9.62
C ASP A 184 20.55 -9.35 -11.12
N ILE A 185 21.07 -8.36 -11.84
CA ILE A 185 20.94 -8.24 -13.30
C ILE A 185 22.34 -8.16 -13.87
N SER A 186 22.72 -9.17 -14.64
CA SER A 186 23.95 -9.16 -15.42
C SER A 186 23.63 -9.37 -16.89
N GLY A 187 24.23 -8.56 -17.75
CA GLY A 187 23.99 -8.60 -19.20
C GLY A 187 25.30 -8.47 -19.95
N ARG A 188 25.42 -9.19 -21.06
CA ARG A 188 26.56 -9.09 -21.97
C ARG A 188 26.04 -8.98 -23.40
N ASP A 189 26.70 -8.18 -24.21
CA ASP A 189 26.46 -8.15 -25.65
C ASP A 189 26.93 -9.46 -26.32
N LYS A 190 26.48 -9.72 -27.55
CA LYS A 190 26.84 -10.94 -28.28
C LYS A 190 28.35 -11.10 -28.52
N THR A 191 29.10 -10.01 -28.66
CA THR A 191 30.55 -10.07 -28.90
C THR A 191 31.36 -10.17 -27.61
N GLY A 192 30.73 -9.92 -26.47
CA GLY A 192 31.35 -9.98 -25.15
C GLY A 192 32.22 -8.79 -24.80
N ARG A 193 32.17 -7.72 -25.59
CA ARG A 193 32.95 -6.48 -25.40
C ARG A 193 32.32 -5.55 -24.36
N SER A 194 31.02 -5.62 -24.17
CA SER A 194 30.26 -4.79 -23.23
C SER A 194 29.58 -5.66 -22.17
N TYR A 195 29.68 -5.25 -20.90
CA TYR A 195 29.15 -6.01 -19.78
C TYR A 195 28.54 -5.11 -18.72
N TYR A 196 27.35 -5.48 -18.27
CA TYR A 196 26.65 -4.88 -17.14
C TYR A 196 26.55 -5.90 -16.00
N ASN A 197 26.75 -5.45 -14.76
CA ASN A 197 26.58 -6.26 -13.56
C ASN A 197 26.09 -5.40 -12.41
N GLY A 198 24.78 -5.39 -12.21
CA GLY A 198 24.17 -4.83 -11.02
C GLY A 198 23.76 -5.95 -10.07
N ARG A 199 24.10 -5.79 -8.79
CA ARG A 199 23.70 -6.70 -7.72
C ARG A 199 22.80 -5.98 -6.74
N ASP A 200 21.87 -6.71 -6.15
CA ASP A 200 20.96 -6.22 -5.11
C ASP A 200 20.24 -4.91 -5.52
N ILE A 201 19.86 -4.81 -6.80
CA ILE A 201 19.16 -3.65 -7.35
C ILE A 201 17.74 -3.61 -6.75
N PRO A 202 17.37 -2.57 -5.98
CA PRO A 202 16.03 -2.45 -5.45
C PRO A 202 15.06 -1.98 -6.54
N ILE A 203 13.97 -2.70 -6.70
CA ILE A 203 12.86 -2.35 -7.58
C ILE A 203 11.62 -2.15 -6.72
N LEU A 204 11.12 -0.91 -6.71
CA LEU A 204 9.97 -0.49 -5.91
C LEU A 204 8.72 -0.36 -6.79
N SER A 205 7.63 -0.97 -6.36
CA SER A 205 6.34 -0.89 -7.04
C SER A 205 5.22 -0.56 -6.06
N LYS A 206 4.55 0.56 -6.31
CA LYS A 206 3.34 0.96 -5.61
C LYS A 206 2.14 0.32 -6.30
N ILE A 207 1.34 -0.41 -5.55
CA ILE A 207 0.17 -1.14 -6.08
C ILE A 207 -1.07 -0.55 -5.42
N PRO A 208 -2.02 -0.06 -6.22
CA PRO A 208 -3.23 0.51 -5.67
C PRO A 208 -4.24 -0.58 -5.29
N LEU A 209 -4.97 -0.32 -4.22
CA LEU A 209 -6.03 -1.20 -3.73
C LEU A 209 -7.41 -0.85 -4.29
N HIS A 210 -7.50 0.21 -5.12
CA HIS A 210 -8.77 0.61 -5.72
C HIS A 210 -9.36 -0.55 -6.55
N SER A 211 -10.67 -0.76 -6.44
CA SER A 211 -11.40 -1.87 -7.10
C SER A 211 -11.16 -3.26 -6.54
N LEU A 212 -10.34 -3.43 -5.49
CA LEU A 212 -10.37 -4.67 -4.71
C LEU A 212 -11.61 -4.66 -3.82
N GLU A 213 -12.22 -5.82 -3.62
CA GLU A 213 -13.28 -5.99 -2.63
C GLU A 213 -12.68 -5.95 -1.21
N ASP A 214 -13.48 -5.54 -0.23
CA ASP A 214 -13.09 -5.49 1.18
C ASP A 214 -13.29 -6.86 1.85
N PRO A 215 -12.22 -7.64 2.07
CA PRO A 215 -12.33 -8.96 2.70
C PRO A 215 -12.81 -8.86 4.15
N GLY A 216 -12.48 -7.77 4.86
CA GLY A 216 -12.85 -7.58 6.27
C GLY A 216 -14.35 -7.43 6.44
N PHE A 217 -15.00 -6.64 5.58
CA PHE A 217 -16.46 -6.50 5.58
C PHE A 217 -17.16 -7.83 5.29
N HIS A 218 -16.66 -8.58 4.30
CA HIS A 218 -17.24 -9.88 3.92
C HIS A 218 -17.19 -10.89 5.08
N MET A 219 -16.03 -11.05 5.72
CA MET A 219 -15.84 -11.99 6.83
C MET A 219 -16.74 -11.71 8.03
N HIS A 220 -17.13 -10.44 8.25
CA HIS A 220 -17.98 -10.07 9.38
C HIS A 220 -19.47 -10.14 9.09
N VAL A 221 -19.86 -9.98 7.82
CA VAL A 221 -21.26 -10.17 7.39
C VAL A 221 -21.62 -11.65 7.21
N GLY A 222 -20.65 -12.49 6.83
CA GLY A 222 -20.82 -13.94 6.77
C GLY A 222 -21.58 -14.48 5.55
N MET A 223 -21.81 -13.65 4.51
CA MET A 223 -22.40 -14.09 3.24
C MET A 223 -21.96 -13.21 2.04
N PRO A 224 -21.82 -13.78 0.82
CA PRO A 224 -21.38 -13.06 -0.41
C PRO A 224 -22.42 -12.14 -1.05
N THR A 225 -23.38 -11.61 -0.30
CA THR A 225 -24.48 -10.84 -0.88
C THR A 225 -24.21 -9.35 -1.02
N ILE A 226 -23.27 -8.80 -0.24
CA ILE A 226 -22.95 -7.37 -0.27
C ILE A 226 -21.52 -7.14 -0.74
N TYR A 227 -21.38 -6.77 -2.01
CA TYR A 227 -20.10 -6.30 -2.55
C TYR A 227 -19.74 -4.93 -2.00
N ARG A 228 -18.51 -4.81 -1.51
CA ARG A 228 -17.93 -3.54 -1.04
C ARG A 228 -16.51 -3.39 -1.58
N TYR A 229 -16.30 -2.41 -2.45
CA TYR A 229 -14.99 -2.15 -3.03
C TYR A 229 -14.22 -1.08 -2.24
N LEU A 230 -12.90 -1.20 -2.17
CA LEU A 230 -11.97 -0.27 -1.51
C LEU A 230 -11.81 1.04 -2.31
N LEU A 231 -12.91 1.78 -2.45
CA LEU A 231 -12.95 3.08 -3.14
C LEU A 231 -12.47 4.18 -2.20
N LYS A 232 -11.59 5.07 -2.64
CA LYS A 232 -11.12 6.21 -1.81
C LYS A 232 -12.18 7.31 -1.77
N CYS A 233 -12.55 7.76 -0.56
CA CYS A 233 -13.36 8.97 -0.40
C CYS A 233 -12.59 10.22 -0.83
N GLY A 234 -13.27 11.23 -1.36
CA GLY A 234 -12.65 12.54 -1.61
C GLY A 234 -12.05 13.15 -0.34
N GLU A 235 -11.03 14.00 -0.50
CA GLU A 235 -10.40 14.72 0.62
C GLU A 235 -11.20 15.97 1.00
N TYR A 236 -11.46 16.15 2.30
CA TYR A 236 -12.23 17.29 2.79
C TYR A 236 -11.63 17.85 4.08
N LYS A 237 -11.59 19.18 4.17
CA LYS A 237 -11.06 19.90 5.35
C LYS A 237 -11.98 19.84 6.57
N GLN A 238 -13.29 19.71 6.34
CA GLN A 238 -14.31 19.64 7.39
C GLN A 238 -15.34 18.58 7.03
N VAL A 239 -15.75 17.79 8.03
CA VAL A 239 -16.78 16.78 7.88
C VAL A 239 -18.10 17.35 8.40
N ASN A 240 -19.10 17.41 7.53
CA ASN A 240 -20.45 17.84 7.86
C ASN A 240 -21.46 16.73 7.52
N ALA A 241 -22.72 16.94 7.92
CA ALA A 241 -23.80 15.99 7.70
C ALA A 241 -23.94 15.54 6.22
N SER A 242 -23.90 16.49 5.28
CA SER A 242 -24.02 16.20 3.85
C SER A 242 -22.85 15.38 3.29
N LEU A 243 -21.64 15.57 3.83
CA LEU A 243 -20.48 14.78 3.44
C LEU A 243 -20.57 13.35 3.97
N LEU A 244 -20.99 13.17 5.23
CA LEU A 244 -21.23 11.85 5.80
C LEU A 244 -22.33 11.11 5.02
N ASP A 245 -23.42 11.80 4.65
CA ASP A 245 -24.47 11.22 3.81
C ASP A 245 -23.91 10.73 2.47
N ARG A 246 -23.03 11.51 1.85
CA ARG A 246 -22.34 11.10 0.61
C ARG A 246 -21.43 9.89 0.82
N TRP A 247 -20.63 9.86 1.90
CA TRP A 247 -19.74 8.73 2.17
C TRP A 247 -20.52 7.42 2.43
N ILE A 248 -21.69 7.52 3.09
CA ILE A 248 -22.61 6.39 3.26
C ILE A 248 -23.10 5.90 1.89
N ASP A 249 -23.57 6.81 1.05
CA ASP A 249 -24.11 6.48 -0.27
C ASP A 249 -23.06 5.88 -1.22
N GLU A 250 -21.85 6.45 -1.20
CA GLU A 250 -20.72 5.98 -2.03
C GLU A 250 -20.11 4.68 -1.49
N GLY A 251 -20.29 4.39 -0.20
CA GLY A 251 -19.66 3.25 0.47
C GLY A 251 -18.12 3.31 0.46
N CYS A 252 -17.55 4.50 0.29
CA CYS A 252 -16.11 4.71 0.17
C CYS A 252 -15.36 4.54 1.50
N PHE A 253 -14.04 4.43 1.39
CA PHE A 253 -13.08 4.27 2.49
C PHE A 253 -12.33 5.57 2.73
N ILE A 254 -12.32 5.98 3.99
CA ILE A 254 -11.71 7.19 4.50
C ILE A 254 -10.25 6.86 4.79
N SER A 255 -9.33 7.67 4.26
CA SER A 255 -7.91 7.66 4.62
C SER A 255 -7.62 8.88 5.47
N ARG A 256 -7.20 8.68 6.72
CA ARG A 256 -6.67 9.77 7.55
C ARG A 256 -5.36 9.36 8.22
N GLU A 257 -4.48 10.33 8.39
CA GLU A 257 -3.21 10.17 9.11
C GLU A 257 -3.40 9.70 10.56
N ASN A 258 -4.60 9.91 11.13
CA ASN A 258 -4.93 9.57 12.51
C ASN A 258 -5.88 8.36 12.66
N THR A 259 -6.15 7.56 11.61
CA THR A 259 -6.88 6.28 11.80
C THR A 259 -5.97 5.26 12.49
N ARG A 260 -5.63 5.51 13.76
CA ARG A 260 -4.63 4.75 14.52
C ARG A 260 -5.13 3.37 14.93
N THR A 261 -6.43 3.18 14.92
CA THR A 261 -7.09 1.94 15.35
C THR A 261 -7.66 1.15 14.17
N ALA A 262 -7.95 1.82 13.05
CA ALA A 262 -8.59 1.18 11.91
C ALA A 262 -7.68 0.14 11.25
N PRO A 263 -8.19 -1.05 10.92
CA PRO A 263 -7.40 -2.12 10.34
C PRO A 263 -6.86 -1.71 8.95
N SER A 264 -5.60 -2.01 8.68
CA SER A 264 -5.01 -1.86 7.35
C SER A 264 -5.56 -2.90 6.36
N PHE A 265 -5.16 -2.82 5.09
CA PHE A 265 -5.50 -3.85 4.10
C PHE A 265 -5.03 -5.26 4.51
N PHE A 266 -3.83 -5.37 5.08
CA PHE A 266 -3.31 -6.66 5.54
C PHE A 266 -4.05 -7.17 6.77
N ASP A 267 -4.39 -6.27 7.72
CA ASP A 267 -5.24 -6.62 8.86
C ASP A 267 -6.59 -7.20 8.39
N ARG A 268 -7.19 -6.58 7.37
CA ARG A 268 -8.47 -7.02 6.79
C ARG A 268 -8.36 -8.38 6.10
N LEU A 269 -7.25 -8.70 5.44
CA LEU A 269 -7.01 -10.04 4.90
C LEU A 269 -6.76 -11.07 5.99
N ASP A 270 -6.15 -10.66 7.10
CA ASP A 270 -5.89 -11.49 8.28
C ASP A 270 -7.10 -11.56 9.22
N GLY A 271 -8.23 -10.92 8.90
CA GLY A 271 -9.44 -10.96 9.74
C GLY A 271 -9.37 -10.13 11.02
N SER A 272 -8.35 -9.29 11.16
CA SER A 272 -8.23 -8.35 12.29
C SER A 272 -9.17 -7.15 12.11
N ARG A 273 -9.83 -6.77 13.20
CA ARG A 273 -10.69 -5.57 13.30
C ARG A 273 -9.94 -4.32 13.74
N THR A 274 -8.68 -4.47 14.10
CA THR A 274 -7.86 -3.37 14.63
C THR A 274 -6.51 -3.34 13.94
N LEU A 275 -5.88 -2.17 13.91
CA LEU A 275 -4.55 -2.00 13.35
C LEU A 275 -3.50 -2.80 14.14
N ASN A 276 -2.91 -3.82 13.50
CA ASN A 276 -1.85 -4.60 14.15
C ASN A 276 -0.52 -3.83 14.20
N PRO A 277 0.14 -3.72 15.37
CA PRO A 277 1.44 -3.05 15.50
C PRO A 277 2.53 -3.57 14.55
N LYS A 278 2.44 -4.84 14.14
CA LYS A 278 3.30 -5.45 13.11
C LYS A 278 3.30 -4.62 11.83
N TYR A 279 2.12 -4.29 11.29
CA TYR A 279 2.00 -3.57 10.01
C TYR A 279 2.40 -2.10 10.12
N VAL A 280 2.18 -1.48 11.28
CA VAL A 280 2.67 -0.13 11.58
C VAL A 280 4.19 -0.09 11.55
N SER A 281 4.84 -1.05 12.23
CA SER A 281 6.30 -1.10 12.34
C SER A 281 6.96 -1.32 10.97
N GLN A 282 6.42 -2.25 10.18
CA GLN A 282 6.89 -2.52 8.81
C GLN A 282 6.65 -1.34 7.86
N HIS A 283 5.52 -0.63 7.99
CA HIS A 283 5.24 0.56 7.21
C HIS A 283 6.31 1.64 7.46
N ILE A 284 6.60 1.93 8.73
CA ILE A 284 7.60 2.93 9.13
C ILE A 284 8.99 2.55 8.60
N GLU A 285 9.41 1.29 8.80
CA GLU A 285 10.71 0.80 8.34
C GLU A 285 10.88 0.95 6.82
N HIS A 286 9.90 0.48 6.05
CA HIS A 286 9.96 0.57 4.59
C HIS A 286 9.82 2.02 4.08
N ALA A 287 9.07 2.88 4.77
CA ALA A 287 8.99 4.31 4.45
C ALA A 287 10.36 4.98 4.57
N MET A 288 11.08 4.72 5.67
CA MET A 288 12.43 5.21 5.87
C MET A 288 13.40 4.65 4.82
N GLN A 289 13.32 3.35 4.52
CA GLN A 289 14.19 2.71 3.53
C GLN A 289 13.99 3.26 2.11
N ALA A 290 12.75 3.56 1.74
CA ALA A 290 12.38 4.03 0.41
C ALA A 290 12.36 5.56 0.29
N GLY A 291 12.57 6.29 1.39
CA GLY A 291 12.62 7.75 1.41
C GLY A 291 11.28 8.43 1.16
N PHE A 292 10.17 7.89 1.67
CA PHE A 292 8.85 8.51 1.60
C PHE A 292 8.26 8.81 2.99
N ASP A 293 7.32 9.75 3.06
CA ASP A 293 6.70 10.18 4.30
C ASP A 293 5.84 9.06 4.93
N VAL A 294 5.94 8.90 6.25
CA VAL A 294 5.10 7.98 7.03
C VAL A 294 3.65 8.47 6.99
N LYS A 295 2.72 7.60 6.59
CA LYS A 295 1.29 7.91 6.44
C LYS A 295 0.43 6.98 7.29
N GLY A 296 -0.83 7.37 7.49
CA GLY A 296 -1.85 6.46 8.00
C GLY A 296 -2.06 5.29 7.03
N ILE A 297 -2.07 4.07 7.57
CA ILE A 297 -2.31 2.82 6.79
C ILE A 297 -3.67 2.18 7.10
N GLY A 298 -4.40 2.72 8.08
CA GLY A 298 -5.72 2.23 8.46
C GLY A 298 -6.74 2.53 7.37
N LEU A 299 -7.66 1.59 7.17
CA LEU A 299 -8.81 1.71 6.30
C LEU A 299 -10.06 1.68 7.16
N GLU A 300 -10.92 2.67 7.00
CA GLU A 300 -12.23 2.69 7.64
C GLU A 300 -13.28 3.17 6.66
N SER A 301 -14.52 2.83 6.94
CA SER A 301 -15.66 3.19 6.10
C SER A 301 -16.93 3.25 6.95
N ILE A 302 -18.01 3.80 6.40
CA ILE A 302 -19.29 3.86 7.13
C ILE A 302 -20.17 2.67 6.75
N ILE A 303 -20.80 2.06 7.74
CA ILE A 303 -21.79 0.99 7.58
C ILE A 303 -23.13 1.59 7.17
N ASP A 304 -23.63 1.18 6.01
CA ASP A 304 -25.01 1.43 5.60
C ASP A 304 -25.93 0.33 6.17
N ILE A 305 -26.53 0.60 7.34
CA ILE A 305 -27.44 -0.36 7.97
C ILE A 305 -28.72 -0.56 7.14
N THR A 306 -29.14 0.44 6.36
CA THR A 306 -30.32 0.31 5.49
C THR A 306 -30.03 -0.71 4.41
N ARG A 307 -28.84 -0.64 3.79
CA ARG A 307 -28.37 -1.67 2.86
C ARG A 307 -28.28 -3.02 3.54
N MET A 308 -27.69 -3.11 4.73
CA MET A 308 -27.60 -4.39 5.47
C MET A 308 -28.96 -5.04 5.74
N SER A 309 -29.96 -4.25 6.17
CA SER A 309 -31.31 -4.78 6.44
C SER A 309 -31.97 -5.40 5.21
N ARG A 310 -31.72 -4.87 4.01
CA ARG A 310 -32.24 -5.41 2.74
C ARG A 310 -31.70 -6.81 2.42
N PHE A 311 -30.57 -7.17 3.01
CA PHE A 311 -29.97 -8.50 2.91
C PHE A 311 -30.20 -9.37 4.15
N ASN A 312 -31.17 -9.01 5.01
CA ASN A 312 -31.50 -9.73 6.24
C ASN A 312 -30.33 -9.87 7.22
N ILE A 313 -29.39 -8.93 7.21
CA ILE A 313 -28.29 -8.91 8.19
C ILE A 313 -28.78 -8.19 9.44
N THR A 314 -28.53 -8.80 10.60
CA THR A 314 -28.91 -8.23 11.90
C THR A 314 -28.24 -6.87 12.11
N ILE A 315 -29.06 -5.85 12.32
CA ILE A 315 -28.58 -4.51 12.70
C ILE A 315 -28.31 -4.50 14.20
N LYS A 316 -27.15 -3.98 14.58
CA LYS A 316 -26.78 -3.71 15.97
C LYS A 316 -27.22 -2.29 16.31
N ASP A 317 -28.05 -2.14 17.33
CA ASP A 317 -28.46 -0.82 17.83
C ASP A 317 -27.46 -0.30 18.86
N GLY A 318 -27.35 1.02 18.99
CA GLY A 318 -26.49 1.68 19.98
C GLY A 318 -24.98 1.51 19.76
N VAL A 319 -24.53 1.03 18.60
CA VAL A 319 -23.10 0.89 18.24
C VAL A 319 -22.67 1.95 17.22
N SER A 320 -21.38 2.22 17.14
CA SER A 320 -20.80 3.08 16.10
C SER A 320 -20.99 2.45 14.73
N HIS A 321 -21.37 3.25 13.74
CA HIS A 321 -21.51 2.82 12.34
C HIS A 321 -20.21 3.03 11.55
N ILE A 322 -19.09 3.33 12.20
CA ILE A 322 -17.78 3.18 11.59
C ILE A 322 -17.46 1.69 11.51
N ASP A 323 -17.06 1.19 10.35
CA ASP A 323 -17.04 -0.23 10.02
C ASP A 323 -16.34 -1.12 11.04
N HIS A 324 -15.07 -0.87 11.33
CA HIS A 324 -14.30 -1.67 12.26
C HIS A 324 -14.84 -1.56 13.70
N MET A 325 -15.39 -0.39 14.08
CA MET A 325 -16.02 -0.17 15.38
C MET A 325 -17.39 -0.87 15.50
N TYR A 326 -18.17 -0.92 14.42
CA TYR A 326 -19.44 -1.63 14.36
C TYR A 326 -19.24 -3.13 14.64
N TRP A 327 -18.17 -3.70 14.09
CA TRP A 327 -17.81 -5.10 14.32
C TRP A 327 -17.20 -5.36 15.70
N LEU A 328 -16.68 -4.32 16.37
CA LEU A 328 -16.19 -4.40 17.76
C LEU A 328 -17.28 -4.14 18.81
N ASP A 329 -18.53 -3.90 18.39
CA ASP A 329 -19.63 -3.52 19.28
C ASP A 329 -19.33 -2.24 20.08
N THR A 330 -18.52 -1.34 19.50
CA THR A 330 -18.14 -0.08 20.13
C THR A 330 -19.39 0.76 20.36
N PRO A 331 -19.73 1.10 21.63
CA PRO A 331 -20.93 1.87 21.91
C PRO A 331 -20.89 3.24 21.25
N SER A 332 -21.99 3.62 20.58
CA SER A 332 -22.21 4.98 20.13
C SER A 332 -23.25 5.66 21.00
N ARG A 333 -22.93 6.88 21.42
CA ARG A 333 -23.85 7.76 22.13
C ARG A 333 -24.14 9.04 21.36
N CYS A 334 -23.60 9.16 20.15
CA CYS A 334 -23.67 10.36 19.36
C CYS A 334 -24.34 10.09 18.02
N SER A 335 -25.21 11.01 17.65
CA SER A 335 -25.82 11.12 16.32
C SER A 335 -25.40 12.44 15.70
N VAL A 336 -25.50 12.55 14.38
CA VAL A 336 -25.20 13.80 13.68
C VAL A 336 -26.50 14.41 13.19
N ARG A 337 -26.71 15.69 13.52
CA ARG A 337 -27.91 16.44 13.17
C ARG A 337 -27.91 16.79 11.68
N ASN A 338 -29.10 17.00 11.13
CA ASN A 338 -29.30 17.40 9.74
C ASN A 338 -28.78 16.39 8.69
N MET A 339 -28.48 15.15 9.09
CA MET A 339 -28.23 14.07 8.15
C MET A 339 -29.53 13.54 7.58
N ARG A 340 -29.52 13.18 6.29
CA ARG A 340 -30.60 12.41 5.67
C ARG A 340 -30.69 11.02 6.30
N HIS A 341 -29.54 10.43 6.64
CA HIS A 341 -29.46 9.15 7.34
C HIS A 341 -29.54 9.34 8.86
N SER A 342 -30.74 9.64 9.38
CA SER A 342 -30.99 9.90 10.82
C SER A 342 -30.66 8.74 11.76
N TRP A 343 -30.54 7.54 11.21
CA TRP A 343 -30.10 6.35 11.92
C TRP A 343 -28.58 6.34 12.17
N PHE A 344 -27.78 7.20 11.53
CA PHE A 344 -26.33 7.18 11.68
C PHE A 344 -25.90 7.41 13.15
N ARG A 345 -24.97 6.58 13.60
CA ARG A 345 -24.41 6.58 14.96
C ARG A 345 -22.89 6.59 14.85
N ILE A 346 -22.24 7.40 15.68
CA ILE A 346 -20.79 7.54 15.70
C ILE A 346 -20.28 7.51 17.14
N ASP A 347 -19.14 6.87 17.39
CA ASP A 347 -18.49 6.94 18.69
C ASP A 347 -17.80 8.29 18.89
N GLN A 348 -17.40 8.53 20.13
CA GLN A 348 -16.83 9.80 20.55
C GLN A 348 -15.46 10.07 19.94
N GLU A 349 -14.64 9.04 19.73
CA GLU A 349 -13.30 9.17 19.16
C GLU A 349 -13.39 9.66 17.71
N HIS A 350 -14.22 9.01 16.88
CA HIS A 350 -14.42 9.44 15.50
C HIS A 350 -15.15 10.77 15.37
N LEU A 351 -16.03 11.11 16.32
CA LEU A 351 -16.64 12.44 16.38
C LEU A 351 -15.56 13.54 16.51
N MET A 352 -14.59 13.32 17.39
CA MET A 352 -13.46 14.22 17.60
C MET A 352 -12.52 14.23 16.40
N ASP A 353 -12.17 13.07 15.87
CA ASP A 353 -11.28 12.96 14.72
C ASP A 353 -11.88 13.68 13.52
N TYR A 354 -13.14 13.43 13.21
CA TYR A 354 -13.84 14.05 12.08
C TYR A 354 -14.19 15.52 12.31
N ARG A 355 -14.08 16.01 13.55
CA ARG A 355 -14.46 17.37 13.96
C ARG A 355 -15.89 17.72 13.58
N ILE A 356 -16.81 16.80 13.83
CA ILE A 356 -18.23 16.98 13.48
C ILE A 356 -18.90 17.84 14.54
N ARG A 357 -19.18 19.09 14.22
CA ARG A 357 -19.72 20.09 15.17
C ARG A 357 -21.22 19.96 15.42
N ASP A 358 -22.01 19.62 14.40
CA ASP A 358 -23.46 19.47 14.51
C ASP A 358 -23.88 18.09 15.04
N ALA A 359 -23.30 17.69 16.17
CA ALA A 359 -23.59 16.41 16.81
C ALA A 359 -24.59 16.53 17.96
N SER A 360 -25.27 15.41 18.25
CA SER A 360 -26.16 15.25 19.39
C SER A 360 -25.74 13.98 20.14
N CYS A 361 -25.14 14.15 21.31
CA CYS A 361 -24.66 13.07 22.17
C CYS A 361 -25.54 12.88 23.40
N GLN A 362 -25.56 11.67 23.97
CA GLN A 362 -26.39 11.34 25.13
C GLN A 362 -25.54 10.96 26.35
N ILE A 363 -25.89 11.55 27.50
CA ILE A 363 -25.43 11.14 28.83
C ILE A 363 -26.65 10.60 29.58
N ILE A 364 -26.54 9.40 30.12
CA ILE A 364 -27.58 8.80 30.96
C ILE A 364 -27.30 9.20 32.40
N VAL A 365 -28.32 9.69 33.08
CA VAL A 365 -28.33 10.00 34.51
C VAL A 365 -29.26 8.97 35.14
N SER A 366 -28.72 7.91 35.75
CA SER A 366 -29.55 6.81 36.26
C SER A 366 -29.10 6.26 37.62
N ASN A 367 -30.04 5.62 38.31
CA ASN A 367 -29.91 4.89 39.58
C ASN A 367 -30.03 3.36 39.41
N THR A 368 -30.00 2.86 38.17
CA THR A 368 -30.36 1.49 37.77
C THR A 368 -29.59 0.33 38.43
N THR A 369 -28.63 0.58 39.33
CA THR A 369 -27.90 -0.45 40.10
C THR A 369 -27.75 -0.14 41.60
N GLY A 370 -28.58 0.75 42.16
CA GLY A 370 -28.48 1.18 43.57
C GLY A 370 -27.29 2.12 43.84
N THR A 371 -26.66 2.62 42.78
CA THR A 371 -25.71 3.74 42.84
C THR A 371 -26.01 4.68 41.71
N ASP A 372 -26.43 5.91 42.00
CA ASP A 372 -26.67 6.89 40.94
C ASP A 372 -25.35 7.28 40.25
N ARG A 373 -25.35 7.30 38.92
CA ARG A 373 -24.17 7.56 38.10
C ARG A 373 -24.54 8.30 36.81
N PHE A 374 -23.60 9.13 36.36
CA PHE A 374 -23.58 9.58 34.98
C PHE A 374 -22.86 8.56 34.11
N LEU A 375 -23.46 8.20 32.99
CA LEU A 375 -22.86 7.33 31.99
C LEU A 375 -22.82 8.08 30.66
N PRO A 376 -21.63 8.30 30.05
CA PRO A 376 -20.31 8.05 30.62
C PRO A 376 -19.95 9.08 31.72
N ALA A 377 -18.97 8.72 32.57
CA ALA A 377 -18.44 9.60 33.62
C ALA A 377 -17.58 10.76 33.07
N ALA A 378 -17.12 10.64 31.82
CA ALA A 378 -16.53 11.74 31.09
C ALA A 378 -16.83 11.60 29.60
N MET A 379 -16.93 12.72 28.90
CA MET A 379 -17.15 12.79 27.46
C MET A 379 -16.36 13.97 26.90
N THR A 380 -15.68 13.77 25.77
CA THR A 380 -15.00 14.80 25.00
C THR A 380 -15.76 15.00 23.69
N VAL A 381 -16.13 16.24 23.38
CA VAL A 381 -16.93 16.56 22.18
C VAL A 381 -16.39 17.82 21.51
N PRO A 382 -16.59 17.99 20.19
CA PRO A 382 -16.28 19.26 19.53
C PRO A 382 -17.28 20.35 19.96
N THR A 383 -16.89 21.60 19.79
CA THR A 383 -17.79 22.76 19.94
C THR A 383 -19.04 22.59 19.08
N GLU A 384 -20.13 23.22 19.54
CA GLU A 384 -21.46 23.18 18.94
C GLU A 384 -22.19 21.83 19.09
N THR A 385 -21.60 20.86 19.80
CA THR A 385 -22.27 19.61 20.14
C THR A 385 -23.41 19.85 21.13
N THR A 386 -24.56 19.25 20.88
CA THR A 386 -25.67 19.19 21.84
C THR A 386 -25.55 17.94 22.69
N ILE A 387 -25.60 18.07 24.00
CA ILE A 387 -25.61 16.94 24.93
C ILE A 387 -27.01 16.84 25.53
N SER A 388 -27.62 15.66 25.36
CA SER A 388 -28.88 15.30 25.99
C SER A 388 -28.61 14.48 27.23
N PHE A 389 -29.09 14.94 28.37
CA PHE A 389 -29.11 14.22 29.64
C PHE A 389 -30.42 13.46 29.73
N SER A 390 -30.36 12.13 29.75
CA SER A 390 -31.52 11.26 29.76
C SER A 390 -31.66 10.63 31.14
N ASN A 391 -32.85 10.77 31.73
CA ASN A 391 -33.21 10.15 32.99
C ASN A 391 -34.15 8.96 32.72
N PRO A 392 -33.66 7.71 32.75
CA PRO A 392 -34.50 6.53 32.61
C PRO A 392 -35.16 6.12 33.93
N ASP A 393 -34.84 6.75 35.05
CA ASP A 393 -35.38 6.43 36.36
C ASP A 393 -36.83 6.95 36.51
N ASP A 394 -37.51 6.47 37.55
CA ASP A 394 -38.82 6.93 38.00
C ASP A 394 -38.74 8.13 38.97
N ALA A 395 -37.53 8.51 39.38
CA ALA A 395 -37.25 9.69 40.20
C ALA A 395 -36.67 10.85 39.35
N PRO A 396 -37.03 12.11 39.64
CA PRO A 396 -36.41 13.27 39.00
C PRO A 396 -34.93 13.42 39.40
N HIS A 397 -34.17 14.09 38.51
CA HIS A 397 -32.81 14.56 38.80
C HIS A 397 -32.70 16.05 38.48
N THR A 398 -31.85 16.74 39.22
CA THR A 398 -31.55 18.17 39.02
C THR A 398 -30.07 18.35 38.73
N LEU A 399 -29.72 18.93 37.58
CA LEU A 399 -28.33 19.03 37.11
C LEU A 399 -27.77 20.44 37.31
N GLN A 400 -26.53 20.54 37.76
CA GLN A 400 -25.77 21.80 37.80
C GLN A 400 -24.50 21.67 36.97
N VAL A 401 -24.11 22.74 36.27
CA VAL A 401 -22.87 22.79 35.46
C VAL A 401 -21.88 23.81 36.03
N ASN A 402 -20.59 23.48 35.99
CA ASN A 402 -19.49 24.36 36.38
C ASN A 402 -18.41 24.41 35.27
N PRO A 403 -18.03 25.59 34.73
CA PRO A 403 -18.59 26.91 35.03
C PRO A 403 -20.07 26.99 34.69
N ASP A 404 -20.83 27.80 35.46
CA ASP A 404 -22.26 27.96 35.23
C ASP A 404 -22.48 28.65 33.88
N ILE A 405 -23.11 27.90 32.98
CA ILE A 405 -23.52 28.35 31.65
C ILE A 405 -25.03 28.21 31.46
N TRP A 406 -25.74 27.62 32.42
CA TRP A 406 -27.18 27.40 32.37
C TRP A 406 -27.94 28.55 33.06
N GLY A 407 -27.27 29.30 33.94
CA GLY A 407 -27.89 30.37 34.73
C GLY A 407 -28.77 29.82 35.85
N GLY A 408 -28.57 28.58 36.24
CA GLY A 408 -29.37 27.83 37.19
C GLY A 408 -29.27 26.31 36.98
N ASP A 409 -29.97 25.56 37.83
CA ASP A 409 -30.04 24.11 37.70
C ASP A 409 -30.98 23.71 36.54
N LEU A 410 -30.65 22.61 35.86
CA LEU A 410 -31.41 22.02 34.76
C LEU A 410 -32.17 20.80 35.26
N ASP A 411 -33.50 20.89 35.32
CA ASP A 411 -34.36 19.79 35.73
C ASP A 411 -34.44 18.70 34.65
N VAL A 412 -34.30 17.44 35.07
CA VAL A 412 -34.50 16.26 34.24
C VAL A 412 -35.50 15.33 34.93
N PRO A 413 -36.81 15.56 34.73
CA PRO A 413 -37.87 14.72 35.31
C PRO A 413 -37.68 13.22 35.03
N ALA A 414 -38.35 12.39 35.82
CA ALA A 414 -38.42 10.95 35.61
C ALA A 414 -38.81 10.59 34.17
N SER A 415 -38.14 9.59 33.59
CA SER A 415 -38.39 9.11 32.21
C SER A 415 -38.35 10.22 31.15
N SER A 416 -37.52 11.24 31.33
CA SER A 416 -37.42 12.40 30.45
C SER A 416 -35.99 12.71 30.04
N SER A 417 -35.81 13.74 29.21
CA SER A 417 -34.48 14.21 28.83
C SER A 417 -34.44 15.73 28.70
N ALA A 418 -33.32 16.33 29.10
CA ALA A 418 -33.01 17.73 28.86
C ALA A 418 -31.75 17.85 28.00
N ALA A 419 -31.63 18.88 27.16
CA ALA A 419 -30.51 19.02 26.25
C ALA A 419 -29.90 20.42 26.28
N TRP A 420 -28.58 20.49 26.15
CA TRP A 420 -27.85 21.75 26.10
C TRP A 420 -26.79 21.75 24.99
N LYS A 421 -26.66 22.87 24.27
CA LYS A 421 -25.65 23.05 23.22
C LYS A 421 -24.41 23.73 23.78
N PHE A 422 -23.27 23.06 23.72
CA PHE A 422 -22.01 23.58 24.25
C PHE A 422 -21.25 24.35 23.17
N MET A 423 -21.17 25.68 23.32
CA MET A 423 -20.62 26.58 22.30
C MET A 423 -19.18 27.02 22.54
N ILE A 424 -18.66 26.87 23.77
CA ILE A 424 -17.36 27.41 24.18
C ILE A 424 -16.44 26.23 24.54
N PRO A 425 -15.19 26.20 24.03
CA PRO A 425 -14.19 25.22 24.46
C PRO A 425 -13.87 25.42 25.95
N ALA A 426 -14.20 24.42 26.75
CA ALA A 426 -13.87 24.36 28.17
C ALA A 426 -14.06 22.95 28.70
N THR A 427 -13.58 22.71 29.91
CA THR A 427 -13.99 21.53 30.68
C THR A 427 -15.12 21.94 31.60
N TYR A 428 -16.26 21.28 31.45
CA TYR A 428 -17.44 21.44 32.27
C TYR A 428 -17.61 20.24 33.19
N THR A 429 -17.90 20.51 34.44
CA THR A 429 -18.31 19.47 35.41
C THR A 429 -19.81 19.60 35.60
N VAL A 430 -20.55 18.52 35.31
CA VAL A 430 -21.99 18.44 35.55
C VAL A 430 -22.23 17.55 36.76
N SER A 431 -22.94 18.04 37.77
CA SER A 431 -23.30 17.30 38.98
C SER A 431 -24.81 17.17 39.16
N CYS A 432 -25.27 16.13 39.84
CA CYS A 432 -26.66 16.05 40.29
C CYS A 432 -26.79 16.61 41.72
N ASN A 433 -27.69 17.57 41.93
CA ASN A 433 -27.88 18.27 43.21
C ASN A 433 -29.02 17.68 44.07
N GLU A 434 -29.83 16.78 43.53
CA GLU A 434 -31.01 16.24 44.21
C GLU A 434 -30.61 15.16 45.25
N GLY A 435 -31.32 15.07 46.38
CA GLY A 435 -31.29 13.88 47.26
C GLY A 435 -30.00 13.54 48.03
N GLY A 436 -29.05 14.46 48.23
CA GLY A 436 -27.81 14.16 48.99
C GLY A 436 -26.78 13.35 48.18
N HIS A 437 -26.86 13.43 46.87
CA HIS A 437 -26.03 12.77 45.87
C HIS A 437 -24.61 13.38 45.70
N GLY A 438 -24.05 13.92 46.80
CA GLY A 438 -22.75 14.60 46.83
C GLY A 438 -21.62 13.69 46.33
N GLY A 439 -21.01 14.05 45.21
CA GLY A 439 -19.89 13.32 44.59
C GLY A 439 -20.20 12.71 43.21
N ARG A 440 -21.42 12.86 42.69
CA ARG A 440 -21.80 12.32 41.39
C ARG A 440 -21.70 13.37 40.31
N GLN A 441 -20.72 13.20 39.44
CA GLN A 441 -20.40 14.18 38.42
C GLN A 441 -20.03 13.47 37.12
N THR A 442 -20.28 14.14 36.00
CA THR A 442 -19.65 13.83 34.72
C THR A 442 -18.84 15.02 34.25
N ARG A 443 -17.76 14.73 33.53
CA ARG A 443 -16.89 15.75 32.95
C ARG A 443 -17.08 15.82 31.45
N ILE A 444 -17.50 16.98 30.95
CA ILE A 444 -17.68 17.25 29.53
C ILE A 444 -16.51 18.13 29.09
N ILE A 445 -15.66 17.64 28.21
CA ILE A 445 -14.51 18.35 27.66
C ILE A 445 -14.87 18.80 26.26
N VAL A 446 -15.05 20.11 26.06
CA VAL A 446 -15.39 20.70 24.77
C VAL A 446 -14.12 21.22 24.11
N MET A 447 -13.83 20.78 22.89
CA MET A 447 -12.64 21.17 22.12
C MET A 447 -13.03 21.82 20.78
N ASP A 448 -12.12 22.57 20.17
CA ASP A 448 -12.35 23.30 18.91
C ASP A 448 -12.29 22.45 17.62
#